data_AF-A0A7T1HRI1-F1
#
_entry.id   AF-A0A7T1HRI1-F1
#
_cell.length_a   1.000
_cell.length_b   1.000
_cell.length_c   1.000
_cell.angle_alpha   90.00
_cell.angle_beta   90.00
_cell.angle_gamma   90.00
#
_symmetry.space_group_name_H-M   'P 1'
#
loop_
_entity.id
_entity.type
_entity.pdbx_description
1 polymer ?
#
loop_
_entity_poly.entity_id
_entity_poly.type
_entity_poly.pdbx_seq_one_letter_code
_entity_poly.pdbx_strand_id
1 'polypeptide(L)'
;MIAKQPHSWFLVEDGTRLPLDVNCSHGAVSYGFAMELSATETEGSIHHGKGIIADLARRIQNSAPAAQASSSPYREKLLASSERNQMNAAIASWIQELDCEP
;
A
#
# COMPACT_ATOMS: atom_id res chain seq x y z
N MET A 1 -13.33 -3.04 1.73
CA MET A 1 -13.12 -3.31 0.28
C MET A 1 -11.62 -3.42 -0.03
N ILE A 2 -11.20 -4.11 -1.11
CA ILE A 2 -9.78 -4.11 -1.55
C ILE A 2 -9.67 -3.60 -2.99
N ALA A 3 -8.80 -2.61 -3.23
CA ALA A 3 -8.48 -2.08 -4.56
C ALA A 3 -7.00 -2.34 -4.91
N LYS A 4 -6.72 -2.70 -6.17
CA LYS A 4 -5.35 -3.00 -6.61
C LYS A 4 -4.97 -2.35 -7.95
N GLN A 5 -3.67 -2.12 -8.13
CA GLN A 5 -3.03 -2.10 -9.45
C GLN A 5 -2.01 -3.25 -9.53
N PRO A 6 -2.13 -4.14 -10.54
CA PRO A 6 -1.21 -5.27 -10.70
C PRO A 6 0.26 -4.80 -10.67
N HIS A 7 1.07 -5.47 -9.86
CA HIS A 7 2.51 -5.21 -9.68
C HIS A 7 2.90 -3.85 -9.08
N SER A 8 1.93 -3.03 -8.62
CA SER A 8 2.23 -1.69 -8.09
C SER A 8 1.77 -1.48 -6.65
N TRP A 9 0.48 -1.67 -6.33
CA TRP A 9 -0.03 -1.39 -4.98
C TRP A 9 -1.37 -2.08 -4.69
N PHE A 10 -1.64 -2.26 -3.41
CA PHE A 10 -2.90 -2.74 -2.83
C PHE A 10 -3.39 -1.76 -1.77
N LEU A 11 -4.64 -1.34 -1.89
CA LEU A 11 -5.34 -0.55 -0.89
C LEU A 11 -6.36 -1.45 -0.22
N VAL A 12 -6.27 -1.56 1.10
CA VAL A 12 -7.23 -2.30 1.92
C VAL A 12 -8.04 -1.28 2.71
N GLU A 13 -9.35 -1.44 2.72
CA GLU A 13 -10.26 -0.64 3.54
C GLU A 13 -10.74 -1.52 4.70
N ASP A 14 -10.28 -1.16 5.91
CA ASP A 14 -10.57 -1.82 7.19
C ASP A 14 -11.29 -0.83 8.11
N GLY A 15 -12.61 -0.74 7.94
CA GLY A 15 -13.45 0.20 8.69
C GLY A 15 -13.09 1.67 8.40
N THR A 16 -12.48 2.34 9.37
CA THR A 16 -12.02 3.75 9.25
C THR A 16 -10.56 3.85 8.78
N ARG A 17 -9.85 2.72 8.72
CA ARG A 17 -8.46 2.66 8.31
C ARG A 17 -8.36 2.32 6.84
N LEU A 18 -7.44 3.00 6.16
CA LEU A 18 -7.09 2.73 4.77
C LEU A 18 -5.59 2.46 4.69
N PRO A 19 -5.14 1.27 5.12
CA PRO A 19 -3.76 0.87 4.92
C PRO A 19 -3.49 0.60 3.42
N LEU A 20 -2.38 1.17 2.94
CA LEU A 20 -1.89 1.05 1.58
C LEU A 20 -0.58 0.25 1.60
N ASP A 21 -0.57 -0.88 0.88
CA ASP A 21 0.64 -1.62 0.54
C ASP A 21 1.13 -1.20 -0.85
N VAL A 22 2.40 -0.78 -0.92
CA VAL A 22 3.06 -0.42 -2.17
C VAL A 22 4.18 -1.41 -2.40
N ASN A 23 4.06 -2.18 -3.48
CA ASN A 23 5.12 -3.08 -3.90
C ASN A 23 6.19 -2.26 -4.63
N CYS A 24 7.28 -1.97 -3.94
CA CYS A 24 8.37 -1.22 -4.49
C CYS A 24 9.35 -2.16 -5.18
N SER A 25 9.59 -2.00 -6.48
CA SER A 25 10.50 -2.85 -7.26
C SER A 25 11.65 -2.04 -7.86
N HIS A 26 12.88 -2.28 -7.41
CA HIS A 26 14.07 -1.62 -7.92
C HIS A 26 15.02 -2.67 -8.50
N GLY A 27 14.88 -2.94 -9.80
CA GLY A 27 15.67 -3.95 -10.49
C GLY A 27 15.31 -5.36 -10.04
N ALA A 28 16.28 -6.12 -9.53
CA ALA A 28 16.09 -7.50 -9.09
C ALA A 28 15.51 -7.63 -7.66
N VAL A 29 15.35 -6.51 -6.93
CA VAL A 29 14.85 -6.51 -5.54
C VAL A 29 13.49 -5.84 -5.50
N SER A 30 12.50 -6.55 -4.96
CA SER A 30 11.18 -6.00 -4.67
C SER A 30 10.89 -6.09 -3.17
N TYR A 31 10.26 -5.06 -2.61
CA TYR A 31 9.85 -5.01 -1.20
C TYR A 31 8.48 -4.36 -1.05
N GLY A 32 7.69 -4.86 -0.10
CA GLY A 32 6.42 -4.23 0.29
C GLY A 32 6.65 -3.08 1.26
N PHE A 33 6.10 -1.92 0.95
CA PHE A 33 6.02 -0.78 1.85
C PHE A 33 4.58 -0.51 2.20
N ALA A 34 4.24 -0.67 3.48
CA ALA A 34 2.89 -0.57 3.97
C ALA A 34 2.77 0.62 4.92
N MET A 35 1.82 1.50 4.65
CA MET A 35 1.55 2.70 5.44
C MET A 35 0.05 2.93 5.63
N GLU A 36 -0.32 3.60 6.70
CA GLU A 36 -1.70 4.08 6.88
C GLU A 36 -1.88 5.42 6.16
N LEU A 37 -2.97 5.57 5.39
CA LEU A 37 -3.35 6.86 4.83
C LEU A 37 -3.86 7.78 5.94
N SER A 38 -3.38 9.01 5.96
CA SER A 38 -3.94 10.05 6.82
C SER A 38 -5.34 10.46 6.38
N ALA A 39 -6.08 11.16 7.25
CA ALA A 39 -7.42 11.67 6.93
C ALA A 39 -7.45 12.45 5.60
N THR A 40 -6.46 13.32 5.35
CA THR A 40 -6.36 14.08 4.10
C THR A 40 -6.12 13.21 2.86
N GLU A 41 -5.29 12.16 2.98
CA GLU A 41 -5.03 11.21 1.89
C GLU A 41 -6.26 10.32 1.62
N THR A 42 -6.97 9.95 2.67
CA THR A 42 -8.23 9.20 2.63
C THR A 42 -9.34 10.01 1.95
N GLU A 43 -9.56 11.25 2.38
CA GLU A 43 -10.52 12.16 1.73
C GLU A 43 -10.15 12.37 0.25
N GLY A 44 -8.86 12.61 -0.03
CA GLY A 44 -8.36 12.70 -1.40
C GLY A 44 -8.67 11.45 -2.23
N SER A 45 -8.44 10.26 -1.70
CA SER A 45 -8.75 8.99 -2.36
C SER A 45 -10.25 8.82 -2.64
N ILE A 46 -11.10 9.20 -1.70
CA ILE A 46 -12.56 9.13 -1.84
C ILE A 46 -13.05 10.11 -2.92
N HIS A 47 -12.50 11.34 -2.96
CA HIS A 47 -12.96 12.40 -3.86
C HIS A 47 -12.36 12.32 -5.28
N HIS A 48 -11.08 11.93 -5.41
CA HIS A 48 -10.36 11.87 -6.69
C HIS A 48 -10.11 10.44 -7.19
N GLY A 49 -10.50 9.43 -6.41
CA GLY A 49 -10.37 8.03 -6.75
C GLY A 49 -8.92 7.54 -6.75
N LYS A 50 -8.70 6.44 -7.50
CA LYS A 50 -7.44 5.69 -7.56
C LYS A 50 -6.23 6.50 -8.06
N GLY A 51 -6.43 7.69 -8.63
CA GLY A 51 -5.37 8.53 -9.16
C GLY A 51 -4.42 9.06 -8.08
N ILE A 52 -4.97 9.47 -6.92
CA ILE A 52 -4.14 9.92 -5.78
C ILE A 52 -3.33 8.76 -5.21
N ILE A 53 -3.93 7.58 -5.10
CA ILE A 53 -3.25 6.37 -4.63
C ILE A 53 -2.12 5.96 -5.58
N ALA A 54 -2.35 6.03 -6.89
CA ALA A 54 -1.31 5.76 -7.88
C ALA A 54 -0.17 6.77 -7.82
N ASP A 55 -0.45 8.06 -7.60
CA ASP A 55 0.60 9.07 -7.42
C ASP A 55 1.38 8.86 -6.13
N LEU A 56 0.70 8.51 -5.03
CA LEU A 56 1.33 8.19 -3.75
C LEU A 56 2.24 6.98 -3.87
N ALA A 57 1.75 5.89 -4.46
CA ALA A 57 2.54 4.68 -4.73
C ALA A 57 3.76 4.98 -5.59
N ARG A 58 3.62 5.82 -6.62
CA ARG A 58 4.73 6.26 -7.47
C ARG A 58 5.76 7.10 -6.69
N ARG A 59 5.32 7.98 -5.79
CA ARG A 59 6.22 8.76 -4.92
C ARG A 59 6.96 7.86 -3.93
N ILE A 60 6.27 6.90 -3.32
CA ILE A 60 6.82 5.91 -2.40
C ILE A 60 7.88 5.09 -3.13
N GLN A 61 7.53 4.48 -4.27
CA GLN A 61 8.44 3.76 -5.17
C GLN A 61 9.68 4.60 -5.53
N ASN A 62 9.50 5.84 -5.97
CA ASN A 62 10.63 6.69 -6.34
C ASN A 62 11.49 7.15 -5.15
N SER A 63 10.90 7.30 -3.96
CA SER A 63 11.61 7.77 -2.76
C SER A 63 12.39 6.67 -2.03
N ALA A 64 12.19 5.41 -2.43
CA ALA A 64 12.81 4.22 -1.85
C ALA A 64 12.88 4.26 -0.30
N PRO A 65 11.74 4.36 0.42
CA PRO A 65 11.71 4.60 1.86
C PRO A 65 12.36 3.47 2.68
N ALA A 66 12.48 2.27 2.12
CA ALA A 66 13.19 1.14 2.75
C ALA A 66 14.72 1.22 2.59
N ALA A 67 15.26 2.12 1.78
CA ALA A 67 16.69 2.35 1.70
C ALA A 67 17.18 3.05 2.99
N GLN A 68 18.24 2.51 3.60
CA GLN A 68 18.76 2.98 4.90
C GLN A 68 19.07 4.49 4.96
N ALA A 69 19.46 5.09 3.83
CA ALA A 69 19.78 6.51 3.71
C ALA A 69 18.59 7.40 3.27
N SER A 70 17.39 6.85 3.12
CA SER A 70 16.23 7.62 2.64
C SER A 70 15.69 8.54 3.73
N SER A 71 15.62 9.84 3.41
CA SER A 71 14.92 10.88 4.19
C SER A 71 13.44 10.98 3.79
N SER A 72 12.87 9.87 3.31
CA SER A 72 11.50 9.88 2.82
C SER A 72 10.52 10.19 3.96
N PRO A 73 9.63 11.18 3.80
CA PRO A 73 8.65 11.58 4.82
C PRO A 73 7.66 10.45 5.14
N TYR A 74 7.64 9.39 4.35
CA TYR A 74 6.78 8.22 4.57
C TYR A 74 7.36 7.25 5.62
N ARG A 75 8.65 7.33 6.00
CA ARG A 75 9.26 6.42 6.99
C ARG A 75 8.54 6.45 8.34
N GLU A 76 8.08 7.62 8.76
CA GLU A 76 7.36 7.79 10.04
C GLU A 76 5.91 7.27 9.99
N LYS A 77 5.38 7.05 8.78
CA LYS A 77 4.06 6.46 8.54
C LYS A 77 4.11 4.95 8.29
N LEU A 78 5.28 4.34 8.42
CA LEU A 78 5.45 2.90 8.20
C LEU A 78 4.68 2.12 9.25
N LEU A 79 3.81 1.21 8.80
CA LEU A 79 3.08 0.33 9.69
C LEU A 79 4.02 -0.62 10.42
N ALA A 80 3.69 -0.92 11.69
CA ALA A 80 4.44 -1.91 12.45
C ALA A 80 4.36 -3.28 11.76
N SER A 81 5.37 -4.14 11.97
CA SER A 81 5.43 -5.46 11.32
C SER A 81 4.20 -6.33 11.58
N SER A 82 3.56 -6.22 12.75
CA SER A 82 2.31 -6.93 13.07
C SER A 82 1.11 -6.44 12.25
N GLU A 83 1.00 -5.15 12.01
CA GLU A 83 -0.07 -4.55 11.21
C GLU A 83 0.13 -4.88 9.72
N ARG A 84 1.38 -4.82 9.25
CA ARG A 84 1.72 -5.25 7.89
C ARG A 84 1.39 -6.72 7.65
N ASN A 85 1.68 -7.59 8.61
CA ASN A 85 1.36 -9.01 8.49
C ASN A 85 -0.15 -9.26 8.42
N GLN A 86 -0.94 -8.52 9.20
CA GLN A 86 -2.41 -8.60 9.14
C GLN A 86 -2.94 -8.13 7.78
N MET A 87 -2.43 -7.00 7.27
CA MET A 87 -2.80 -6.52 5.94
C MET A 87 -2.40 -7.52 4.84
N ASN A 88 -1.19 -8.07 4.89
CA ASN A 88 -0.73 -9.08 3.94
C ASN A 88 -1.59 -10.36 4.00
N ALA A 89 -2.02 -10.77 5.19
CA ALA A 89 -2.93 -11.90 5.35
C ALA A 89 -4.31 -11.61 4.73
N ALA A 90 -4.84 -10.40 4.92
CA ALA A 90 -6.10 -9.99 4.31
C ALA A 90 -6.00 -9.94 2.77
N ILE A 91 -4.90 -9.40 2.22
CA ILE A 91 -4.62 -9.40 0.78
C ILE A 91 -4.50 -10.83 0.25
N ALA A 92 -3.79 -11.72 0.95
CA ALA A 92 -3.61 -13.11 0.56
C ALA A 92 -4.95 -13.88 0.55
N SER A 93 -5.78 -13.70 1.59
CA SER A 93 -7.13 -14.28 1.65
C SER A 93 -7.97 -13.85 0.46
N TRP A 94 -8.00 -12.54 0.18
CA TRP A 94 -8.78 -12.01 -0.93
C TRP A 94 -8.30 -12.48 -2.31
N ILE A 95 -6.98 -12.60 -2.52
CA ILE A 95 -6.43 -13.19 -3.75
C ILE A 95 -6.88 -14.64 -3.89
N GLN A 96 -6.87 -15.39 -2.80
CA GLN A 96 -7.23 -16.81 -2.80
C GLN A 96 -8.74 -17.01 -3.04
N GLU A 97 -9.58 -16.08 -2.57
CA GLU A 97 -11.02 -16.05 -2.88
C GLU A 97 -11.29 -15.75 -4.36
N LEU A 98 -10.50 -14.88 -5.00
CA LEU A 98 -10.62 -14.57 -6.43
C LEU A 98 -10.14 -15.70 -7.35
N ASP A 99 -9.15 -16.48 -6.92
CA ASP A 99 -8.67 -17.67 -7.66
C ASP A 99 -9.65 -18.85 -7.53
N CYS A 100 -10.66 -18.74 -6.66
CA CYS A 100 -11.68 -19.75 -6.38
C CYS A 100 -13.05 -19.43 -7.01
N GLU A 101 -13.11 -18.55 -8.01
CA GLU A 101 -14.27 -18.47 -8.92
C GLU A 101 -14.09 -19.51 -10.05
N PRO A 102 -14.99 -20.51 -10.19
CA PRO A 102 -14.95 -21.51 -11.26
C PRO A 102 -15.40 -20.97 -12.63
#